data_AF-A0A3N5S549-F1
#
_entry.id   AF-A0A3N5S549-F1
#
_cell.length_a   1.000
_cell.length_b   1.000
_cell.length_c   1.000
_cell.angle_alpha   90.00
_cell.angle_beta   90.00
_cell.angle_gamma   90.00
#
_symmetry.space_group_name_H-M   'P 1'
#
loop_
_entity.id
_entity.type
_entity.pdbx_description
1 polymer ?
#
loop_
_entity_poly.entity_id
_entity_poly.type
_entity_poly.pdbx_seq_one_letter_code
_entity_poly.pdbx_strand_id
1 'polypeptide(L)' 'MTSIIEALQGLQFGQLTVIVHDGVIVQIDRTEKRRLAK' A
#
# COMPACT_ATOMS: atom_id res chain seq x y z
N MET A 1 -10.45 -10.63 4.98
CA MET A 1 -8.97 -10.58 4.96
C MET A 1 -8.50 -10.59 3.52
N THR A 2 -8.80 -9.55 2.74
CA THR A 2 -8.57 -9.52 1.28
C THR A 2 -8.02 -8.17 0.81
N SER A 3 -8.38 -7.08 1.50
CA SER A 3 -8.05 -5.71 1.10
C SER A 3 -6.55 -5.37 1.06
N ILE A 4 -5.73 -6.00 1.92
CA ILE A 4 -4.27 -5.74 1.92
C ILE A 4 -3.60 -6.40 0.70
N ILE A 5 -4.06 -7.58 0.29
CA ILE A 5 -3.51 -8.28 -0.87
C ILE A 5 -3.84 -7.50 -2.15
N GLU A 6 -5.06 -6.97 -2.25
CA GLU A 6 -5.46 -6.09 -3.35
C GLU A 6 -4.66 -4.78 -3.39
N ALA A 7 -4.34 -4.20 -2.22
CA ALA A 7 -3.50 -2.99 -2.13
C ALA A 7 -2.04 -3.26 -2.52
N LEU A 8 -1.56 -4.49 -2.36
CA LEU A 8 -0.23 -4.94 -2.80
C LEU A 8 -0.20 -5.29 -4.29
N GLN A 9 -1.34 -5.65 -4.89
CA GLN A 9 -1.44 -5.95 -6.31
C GLN A 9 -1.20 -4.68 -7.14
N GLY A 10 -0.08 -4.65 -7.87
CA GLY A 10 0.32 -3.55 -8.74
C GLY A 10 1.44 -2.66 -8.19
N LEU A 11 1.89 -2.88 -6.95
CA LEU A 11 3.03 -2.16 -6.39
C LEU A 11 4.35 -2.74 -6.95
N GLN A 12 4.78 -2.25 -8.12
CA GLN A 12 6.02 -2.72 -8.77
C GLN A 12 7.28 -2.04 -8.21
N PHE A 13 7.18 -0.76 -7.87
CA PHE A 13 8.25 0.05 -7.27
C PHE A 13 7.64 1.06 -6.30
N GLY A 14 7.71 0.77 -5.00
CA GLY A 14 7.07 1.59 -3.98
C GLY A 14 7.06 0.96 -2.59
N GLN A 15 6.41 1.63 -1.64
CA GLN A 15 6.21 1.15 -0.27
C GLN A 15 4.72 1.25 0.08
N LEU A 16 4.16 0.19 0.67
CA LEU A 16 2.84 0.22 1.32
C LEU A 16 3.06 0.19 2.83
N THR A 17 2.61 1.22 3.54
CA THR A 17 2.69 1.31 5.00
C THR A 17 1.28 1.16 5.56
N VAL A 18 1.05 0.12 6.36
CA VAL A 18 -0.24 -0.15 6.99
C VAL A 18 -0.09 -0.06 8.49
N ILE A 19 -0.93 0.74 9.14
CA ILE A 19 -0.97 0.85 10.60
C ILE A 19 -2.25 0.17 11.08
N VAL A 20 -2.09 -0.79 12.00
CA VAL A 20 -3.18 -1.57 12.60
C VAL A 20 -3.20 -1.31 14.10
N HIS A 21 -4.36 -0.97 14.63
CA HIS A 21 -4.62 -0.86 16.06
C HIS A 21 -5.82 -1.72 16.42
N ASP A 22 -5.69 -2.53 17.48
CA ASP A 22 -6.75 -3.41 17.99
C ASP A 22 -7.37 -4.35 16.92
N GLY A 23 -6.54 -4.80 15.97
CA GLY A 23 -6.99 -5.64 14.85
C GLY A 23 -7.74 -4.88 13.74
N VAL A 24 -7.90 -3.57 13.86
CA VAL A 24 -8.52 -2.70 12.86
C VAL A 24 -7.45 -1.87 12.15
N ILE A 25 -7.55 -1.78 10.83
CA ILE A 25 -6.63 -0.97 10.02
C ILE A 25 -7.03 0.49 10.20
N VAL A 26 -6.12 1.31 10.72
CA VAL A 26 -6.37 2.74 10.97
C VAL A 26 -5.73 3.66 9.94
N GLN A 27 -4.69 3.18 9.23
CA GLN A 27 -4.02 3.96 8.20
C GLN A 27 -3.45 3.06 7.12
N ILE A 28 -3.58 3.49 5.87
CA ILE A 28 -2.95 2.87 4.70
C ILE A 28 -2.31 3.99 3.89
N ASP A 29 -0.98 3.98 3.82
CA ASP A 29 -0.21 4.86 2.94
C ASP A 29 0.40 4.05 1.81
N ARG A 30 0.15 4.45 0.56
CA ARG A 30 0.71 3.82 -0.63
C ARG A 30 1.60 4.83 -1.34
N THR A 31 2.91 4.64 -1.23
CA THR A 31 3.90 5.45 -1.93
C THR A 31 4.40 4.69 -3.15
N GLU A 32 3.97 5.11 -4.35
CA GLU A 32 4.42 4.54 -5.62
C GLU A 32 5.48 5.43 -6.29
N LYS A 33 6.67 4.89 -6.54
CA LYS A 33 7.65 5.55 -7.40
C LYS A 33 7.33 5.23 -8.85
N ARG A 34 6.46 6.02 -9.47
CA ARG A 34 6.34 6.04 -10.93
C ARG A 34 7.48 6.85 -11.52
N ARG A 35 8.31 6.22 -12.37
CA ARG A 35 9.19 6.97 -13.27
C ARG A 35 8.29 7.75 -14.23
N LEU A 36 8.23 9.06 -14.08
CA LEU A 36 7.75 9.96 -15.13
C LEU A 36 8.82 9.95 -16.22
N ALA A 37 8.73 9.00 -17.15
CA ALA A 37 9.48 9.10 -18.40
C ALA A 37 8.90 10.31 -19.16
N LYS A 38 9.82 11.16 -19.63
CA LYS A 38 9.60 12.49 -20.20
C LYS A 38 8.58 12.51 -21.34
#